data_AF-A0A966FY64-F1
#
_entry.id   AF-A0A966FY64-F1
#
_cell.length_a   1.000
_cell.length_b   1.000
_cell.length_c   1.000
_cell.angle_alpha   90.00
_cell.angle_beta   90.00
_cell.angle_gamma   90.00
#
_symmetry.space_group_name_H-M   'P 1'
#
loop_
_entity.id
_entity.type
_entity.pdbx_description
1 polymer ?
#
loop_
_entity_poly.entity_id
_entity_poly.type
_entity_poly.pdbx_seq_one_letter_code
_entity_poly.pdbx_strand_id
1 'polypeptide(L)' 'MLNGFSIIFTFDDDFLVLSSMGLEDCGIIYSHQRQSIGKIISNLVLIWECLEPDYMYGNVEFL' A
#
# COMPACT_ATOMS: atom_id res chain seq x y z
N MET A 1 18.81 10.70 -7.21
CA MET A 1 18.18 11.04 -5.92
C MET A 1 16.88 10.27 -5.85
N LEU A 2 16.77 9.29 -4.94
CA LEU A 2 15.49 8.67 -4.64
C LEU A 2 14.73 9.66 -3.73
N ASN A 3 13.87 10.50 -4.29
CA ASN A 3 12.77 11.07 -3.51
C ASN A 3 11.78 9.91 -3.33
N GLY A 4 12.01 9.06 -2.33
CA GLY A 4 11.26 7.82 -2.17
C GLY A 4 9.89 8.08 -1.56
N PHE A 5 8.84 7.97 -2.37
CA PHE A 5 7.49 7.75 -1.88
C PHE A 5 7.48 6.51 -0.99
N SER A 6 7.03 6.65 0.26
CA SER A 6 6.90 5.52 1.18
C SER A 6 5.56 4.86 0.96
N ILE A 7 5.56 3.58 0.55
CA ILE A 7 4.36 2.74 0.47
C ILE A 7 4.42 1.73 1.61
N ILE A 8 3.33 1.61 2.37
CA ILE A 8 3.23 0.69 3.50
C ILE A 8 2.31 -0.46 3.11
N PHE A 9 2.83 -1.68 3.20
CA PHE A 9 1.99 -2.88 3.22
C PHE A 9 1.64 -3.26 4.66
N THR A 10 0.37 -3.46 4.96
CA THR A 10 -0.08 -3.81 6.31
C THR A 10 -1.34 -4.68 6.34
N PHE A 11 -1.55 -5.37 7.46
CA PHE A 11 -2.80 -6.06 7.81
C PHE A 11 -3.59 -5.29 8.89
N ASP A 12 -3.01 -4.22 9.42
CA ASP A 12 -3.53 -3.44 10.53
C ASP A 12 -4.53 -2.39 10.02
N ASP A 13 -5.76 -2.43 10.52
CA ASP A 13 -6.85 -1.55 10.11
C ASP A 13 -6.72 -0.13 10.68
N ASP A 14 -5.89 0.08 11.70
CA ASP A 14 -5.59 1.43 12.21
C ASP A 14 -4.97 2.31 11.13
N PHE A 15 -4.24 1.74 10.17
CA PHE A 15 -3.70 2.47 9.01
C PHE A 15 -4.78 2.98 8.06
N LEU A 16 -5.92 2.28 7.94
CA LEU A 16 -7.07 2.76 7.16
C LEU A 16 -7.71 3.98 7.82
N VAL A 17 -7.83 3.94 9.15
CA VAL A 17 -8.34 5.05 9.94
C VAL A 17 -7.41 6.25 9.81
N LEU A 18 -6.10 6.07 9.97
CA LEU A 18 -5.09 7.12 9.79
C LEU A 18 -5.12 7.71 8.37
N SER A 19 -5.24 6.87 7.33
CA SER A 19 -5.37 7.33 5.94
C SER A 19 -6.60 8.21 5.74
N SER A 20 -7.73 7.83 6.35
CA SER A 20 -8.99 8.59 6.24
C SER A 20 -8.95 9.96 6.92
N MET A 21 -7.98 10.19 7.82
CA MET A 21 -7.77 11.48 8.49
C MET A 21 -7.03 12.51 7.64
N GLY A 22 -6.58 12.14 6.43
CA GLY A 22 -5.90 13.05 5.49
C GLY A 22 -4.46 13.39 5.88
N LEU A 23 -3.81 12.53 6.67
CA LEU A 23 -2.37 12.62 6.93
C LEU A 23 -1.61 12.21 5.66
N GLU A 24 -0.86 13.17 5.13
CA GLU A 24 -0.60 13.33 3.69
C GLU A 24 0.70 12.64 3.22
N ASP A 25 1.08 11.46 3.70
CA ASP A 25 2.50 11.06 3.56
C ASP A 25 2.81 9.65 3.00
N CYS A 26 1.88 8.70 2.94
CA CYS A 26 2.18 7.36 2.38
C CYS A 26 1.00 6.70 1.66
N GLY A 27 1.28 6.01 0.54
CA GLY A 27 0.35 5.07 -0.06
C GLY A 27 0.24 3.79 0.78
N ILE A 28 -0.95 3.20 0.85
CA ILE A 28 -1.18 2.01 1.69
C ILE A 28 -1.62 0.86 0.80
N ILE A 29 -1.02 -0.30 1.03
CA ILE A 29 -1.51 -1.58 0.50
C ILE A 29 -2.01 -2.38 1.70
N TYR A 30 -3.30 -2.62 1.77
CA TYR A 30 -3.96 -3.29 2.89
C TYR A 30 -4.43 -4.69 2.50
N SER A 31 -4.22 -5.66 3.39
CA SER A 31 -4.81 -7.00 3.26
C SER A 31 -5.62 -7.33 4.51
N HIS A 32 -6.91 -7.60 4.34
CA HIS A 32 -7.78 -7.97 5.47
C HIS A 32 -7.46 -9.37 6.03
N GLN A 33 -7.05 -10.30 5.16
CA GLN A 33 -6.74 -11.67 5.53
C GLN A 33 -5.27 -11.99 5.32
N ARG A 34 -4.73 -12.88 6.15
CA ARG A 34 -3.38 -13.41 5.93
C ARG A 34 -3.39 -14.38 4.75
N GLN A 35 -2.77 -13.96 3.66
CA GLN A 35 -2.51 -14.80 2.50
C GLN A 35 -1.14 -15.50 2.66
N SER A 36 -0.83 -16.46 1.81
CA SER A 36 0.52 -17.03 1.78
C SER A 36 1.54 -15.96 1.38
N ILE A 37 2.76 -16.05 1.93
CA ILE A 37 3.81 -15.06 1.63
C ILE A 37 4.10 -14.95 0.13
N GLY A 38 4.08 -16.07 -0.60
CA GLY A 38 4.27 -16.08 -2.05
C GLY A 38 3.16 -15.33 -2.79
N LYS A 39 1.90 -15.44 -2.33
CA LYS A 39 0.77 -14.72 -2.92
C LYS A 39 0.86 -13.21 -2.64
N ILE A 40 1.24 -12.84 -1.42
CA ILE A 40 1.48 -11.43 -1.04
C ILE A 40 2.56 -10.83 -1.94
N ILE A 41 3.72 -11.48 -2.04
CA ILE A 41 4.83 -11.00 -2.88
C ILE A 41 4.38 -10.88 -4.34
N SER A 42 3.68 -11.88 -4.87
CA SER A 42 3.21 -11.85 -6.27
C SER A 42 2.28 -10.67 -6.54
N ASN A 43 1.35 -10.38 -5.63
CA ASN A 43 0.44 -9.25 -5.77
C ASN A 43 1.16 -7.90 -5.61
N LEU A 44 2.12 -7.80 -4.67
CA LEU A 44 2.92 -6.57 -4.49
C LEU A 44 3.79 -6.28 -5.73
N VAL A 45 4.36 -7.30 -6.37
CA VAL A 45 5.08 -7.15 -7.63
C VAL A 45 4.13 -6.67 -8.73
N LEU A 46 2.94 -7.24 -8.85
CA LEU A 46 1.94 -6.81 -9.84
C LEU A 46 1.56 -5.33 -9.67
N ILE A 47 1.34 -4.89 -8.42
CA ILE A 47 1.09 -3.48 -8.11
C ILE A 47 2.27 -2.61 -8.56
N TRP A 48 3.50 -3.01 -8.22
CA TRP A 48 4.70 -2.27 -8.61
C TRP A 48 4.91 -2.18 -10.13
N GLU A 49 4.53 -3.22 -10.87
CA GLU A 49 4.64 -3.24 -12.34
C GLU A 49 3.53 -2.43 -13.05
N CYS A 50 2.37 -2.28 -12.41
CA CYS A 50 1.18 -1.73 -13.06
C CYS A 50 0.78 -0.33 -12.59
N LEU A 51 1.17 0.08 -11.38
CA LEU A 51 0.76 1.36 -10.79
C LEU A 51 1.93 2.34 -10.72
N GLU A 52 1.65 3.58 -11.12
CA GLU A 52 2.59 4.68 -10.99
C GLU A 52 2.71 5.12 -9.52
N PRO A 53 3.91 5.53 -9.04
CA PRO A 53 4.08 6.00 -7.67
C PRO A 53 3.14 7.15 -7.28
N ASP A 54 2.90 8.08 -8.20
CA ASP A 54 1.99 9.22 -7.98
C ASP A 54 0.53 8.77 -7.80
N TYR A 55 0.13 7.66 -8.42
CA TYR A 55 -1.19 7.07 -8.19
C TYR A 55 -1.33 6.56 -6.76
N MET A 56 -0.26 6.06 -6.14
CA MET A 56 -0.34 5.53 -4.77
C MET A 56 -0.44 6.63 -3.72
N TYR A 57 -0.18 7.89 -4.07
CA TYR A 57 -0.18 9.00 -3.11
C TYR A 57 -1.59 9.26 -2.57
N GLY A 58 -1.75 9.13 -1.24
CA GLY A 58 -3.04 9.29 -0.55
C GLY A 58 -4.06 8.19 -0.85
N ASN A 59 -3.68 7.13 -1.58
CA ASN A 59 -4.57 6.04 -1.97
C ASN A 59 -4.30 4.77 -1.15
N VAL A 60 -5.37 3.97 -1.03
CA VAL A 60 -5.35 2.66 -0.40
C VAL A 60 -5.70 1.60 -1.46
N GLU A 61 -4.80 0.65 -1.65
CA GLU A 61 -5.01 -0.53 -2.50
C GLU A 61 -5.25 -1.77 -1.64
N PHE A 62 -6.11 -2.68 -2.11
CA PHE A 62 -6.53 -3.86 -1.36
C PHE A 62 -5.99 -5.14 -2.01
N LEU A 63 -5.37 -6.02 -1.22
CA LEU A 63 -4.88 -7.34 -1.65
C LEU A 63 -5.87 -8.48 -1.42
#